data_AF-A0A9X1ZNV4-F1
#
_entry.id   AF-A0A9X1ZNV4-F1
#
_cell.length_a   1.000
_cell.length_b   1.000
_cell.length_c   1.000
_cell.angle_alpha   90.00
_cell.angle_beta   90.00
_cell.angle_gamma   90.00
#
_symmetry.space_group_name_H-M   'P 1'
#
loop_
_entity.id
_entity.type
_entity.pdbx_description
1 polymer ?
#
loop_
_entity_poly.entity_id
_entity_poly.type
_entity_poly.pdbx_seq_one_letter_code
_entity_poly.pdbx_strand_id
1 'polypeptide(L)'
;MYKEAEEKLNEGLSPVSRWILGFVSGLFGLAMILMAPESSAPLGFIGFGAFFLLIAMACIFKGRIRQFVGSLIGTAVFCAALGYVYSQVTGGPVDSGSRSQPSIINSLLFLLVFGIPGISYAIKAKFGLVGPRQ
;
A
#
# COMPACT_ATOMS: atom_id res chain seq x y z
N MET A 1 9.10 -25.64 9.49
CA MET A 1 9.57 -24.32 9.00
C MET A 1 8.56 -23.59 8.11
N TYR A 2 8.13 -24.09 6.95
CA TYR A 2 7.22 -23.32 6.08
C TYR A 2 5.81 -23.09 6.68
N LYS A 3 5.23 -24.12 7.33
CA LYS A 3 3.90 -24.03 7.95
C LYS A 3 3.82 -23.06 9.13
N GLU A 4 4.82 -23.05 10.01
CA GLU A 4 4.87 -22.12 11.16
C GLU A 4 5.01 -20.65 10.71
N ALA A 5 5.80 -20.40 9.67
CA ALA A 5 5.93 -19.07 9.09
C ALA A 5 4.63 -18.59 8.44
N GLU A 6 3.92 -19.49 7.75
CA GLU A 6 2.61 -19.23 7.16
C GLU A 6 1.53 -18.96 8.23
N GLU A 7 1.55 -19.71 9.32
CA GLU A 7 0.64 -19.52 10.46
C GLU A 7 0.87 -18.16 11.15
N LYS A 8 2.13 -17.80 11.39
CA LYS A 8 2.51 -16.48 11.94
C LYS A 8 2.16 -15.32 11.00
N LEU A 9 2.28 -15.52 9.69
CA LEU A 9 1.83 -14.54 8.69
C LEU A 9 0.32 -14.36 8.70
N ASN A 10 -0.43 -15.46 8.86
CA ASN A 10 -1.89 -15.45 8.90
C ASN A 10 -2.46 -14.84 10.18
N GLU A 11 -1.76 -14.94 11.32
CA GLU A 11 -2.10 -14.19 12.55
C GLU A 11 -2.11 -12.67 12.30
N GLY A 12 -1.23 -12.21 11.41
CA GLY A 12 -1.06 -10.81 11.04
C GLY A 12 -0.53 -9.95 12.20
N LEU A 13 -0.67 -8.63 12.07
CA LEU A 13 -0.17 -7.69 13.10
C LEU A 13 -0.84 -7.90 14.46
N SER A 14 -0.05 -7.81 15.53
CA SER A 14 -0.54 -7.80 16.91
C SER A 14 -1.52 -6.62 17.15
N PRO A 15 -2.45 -6.71 18.11
CA PRO A 15 -3.40 -5.63 18.40
C PRO A 15 -2.71 -4.30 18.72
N VAL A 16 -1.63 -4.32 19.50
CA VAL A 16 -0.86 -3.12 19.87
C VAL A 16 -0.20 -2.52 18.64
N SER A 17 0.42 -3.34 17.80
CA SER A 17 1.06 -2.89 16.56
C SER A 17 0.05 -2.25 15.60
N ARG A 18 -1.19 -2.79 15.52
CA ARG A 18 -2.27 -2.20 14.71
C ARG A 18 -2.65 -0.82 15.23
N TRP A 19 -2.82 -0.65 16.54
CA TRP A 19 -3.16 0.65 17.12
C TRP A 19 -2.07 1.69 16.88
N ILE A 20 -0.80 1.32 17.11
CA ILE A 20 0.33 2.23 16.89
C ILE A 20 0.42 2.62 15.41
N LEU A 21 0.43 1.62 14.51
CA LEU A 21 0.53 1.88 13.07
C LEU A 21 -0.67 2.69 12.57
N GLY A 22 -1.87 2.38 13.04
CA GLY A 22 -3.08 3.09 12.66
C GLY A 22 -3.08 4.54 13.14
N PHE A 23 -2.66 4.79 14.37
CA PHE A 23 -2.56 6.13 14.93
C PHE A 23 -1.51 6.97 14.21
N VAL A 24 -0.30 6.43 14.04
CA VAL A 24 0.78 7.13 13.32
C VAL A 24 0.37 7.41 11.88
N SER A 25 -0.16 6.43 11.17
CA SER A 25 -0.64 6.63 9.79
C SER A 25 -1.77 7.67 9.74
N GLY A 26 -2.69 7.66 10.71
CA GLY A 26 -3.76 8.65 10.81
C GLY A 26 -3.23 10.08 10.97
N LEU A 27 -2.26 10.29 11.86
CA LEU A 27 -1.62 11.58 12.06
C LEU A 27 -0.89 12.08 10.81
N PHE A 28 -0.09 11.22 10.17
CA PHE A 28 0.60 11.57 8.93
C PHE A 28 -0.39 11.87 7.79
N GLY A 29 -1.45 11.08 7.67
CA GLY A 29 -2.50 11.28 6.67
C GLY A 29 -3.19 12.64 6.82
N LEU A 30 -3.60 12.98 8.04
CA LEU A 30 -4.19 14.29 8.35
C LEU A 30 -3.22 15.43 8.09
N ALA A 31 -1.97 15.32 8.57
CA ALA A 31 -0.95 16.34 8.38
C ALA A 31 -0.70 16.62 6.89
N MET A 32 -0.57 15.57 6.06
CA MET A 32 -0.37 15.75 4.62
C MET A 32 -1.54 16.45 3.93
N ILE A 33 -2.79 16.11 4.29
CA ILE A 33 -3.97 16.77 3.72
C ILE A 33 -4.03 18.25 4.13
N LEU A 34 -3.73 18.56 5.39
CA LEU A 34 -3.73 19.95 5.88
C LEU A 34 -2.60 20.79 5.25
N MET A 35 -1.45 20.17 4.96
CA MET A 35 -0.32 20.83 4.29
C MET A 35 -0.48 20.90 2.76
N ALA A 36 -1.46 20.21 2.18
CA ALA A 36 -1.61 20.14 0.72
C ALA A 36 -1.79 21.51 0.04
N PRO A 37 -2.55 22.49 0.58
CA PRO A 37 -2.74 23.80 -0.07
C PRO A 37 -1.44 24.59 -0.25
N GLU A 38 -0.48 24.41 0.66
CA GLU A 38 0.80 25.14 0.68
C GLU A 38 1.92 24.39 -0.06
N SER A 39 1.62 23.22 -0.63
CA SER A 39 2.60 22.36 -1.29
C SER A 39 2.75 22.68 -2.77
N SER A 40 3.96 22.47 -3.32
CA SER A 40 4.22 22.52 -4.76
C SER A 40 3.56 21.37 -5.54
N ALA A 41 3.08 20.33 -4.84
CA ALA A 41 2.41 19.16 -5.42
C ALA A 41 1.15 18.79 -4.62
N PRO A 42 0.10 19.63 -4.62
CA PRO A 42 -1.07 19.48 -3.76
C PRO A 42 -1.78 18.14 -3.96
N LEU A 43 -1.92 17.68 -5.21
CA LEU A 43 -2.53 16.38 -5.53
C LEU A 43 -1.72 15.20 -4.96
N GLY A 44 -0.39 15.30 -4.97
CA GLY A 44 0.48 14.28 -4.39
C GLY A 44 0.29 14.20 -2.88
N PHE A 45 0.22 15.35 -2.20
CA PHE A 45 -0.03 15.42 -0.76
C PHE A 45 -1.40 14.85 -0.38
N ILE A 46 -2.46 15.20 -1.12
CA ILE A 46 -3.80 14.65 -0.90
C ILE A 46 -3.81 13.13 -1.15
N GLY A 47 -3.18 12.67 -2.24
CA GLY A 47 -3.13 11.26 -2.59
C GLY A 47 -2.40 10.41 -1.55
N PHE A 48 -1.21 10.81 -1.13
CA PHE A 48 -0.47 10.13 -0.07
C PHE A 48 -1.17 10.24 1.29
N GLY A 49 -1.76 11.40 1.60
CA GLY A 49 -2.55 11.60 2.82
C GLY A 49 -3.75 10.65 2.89
N ALA A 50 -4.52 10.56 1.81
CA ALA A 50 -5.63 9.62 1.69
C ALA A 50 -5.16 8.16 1.82
N PHE A 51 -4.02 7.81 1.20
CA PHE A 51 -3.43 6.48 1.33
C PHE A 51 -3.08 6.12 2.79
N PHE A 52 -2.49 7.04 3.54
CA PHE A 52 -2.22 6.85 4.96
C PHE A 52 -3.50 6.71 5.81
N LEU A 53 -4.56 7.44 5.46
CA LEU A 53 -5.86 7.26 6.11
C LEU A 53 -6.48 5.89 5.80
N LEU A 54 -6.32 5.37 4.57
CA LEU A 54 -6.72 3.98 4.26
C LEU A 54 -5.95 2.99 5.14
N ILE A 55 -4.64 3.16 5.34
CA ILE A 55 -3.84 2.30 6.23
C ILE A 55 -4.37 2.38 7.67
N ALA A 56 -4.67 3.60 8.16
CA ALA A 56 -5.26 3.79 9.47
C ALA A 56 -6.59 3.04 9.62
N MET A 57 -7.48 3.16 8.64
CA MET A 57 -8.74 2.43 8.60
C MET A 57 -8.53 0.91 8.57
N ALA A 58 -7.59 0.40 7.78
CA ALA A 58 -7.27 -1.03 7.73
C ALA A 58 -6.75 -1.58 9.07
N CYS A 59 -6.13 -0.72 9.90
CA CYS A 59 -5.63 -1.09 11.22
C CYS A 59 -6.73 -1.08 12.29
N ILE A 60 -7.68 -0.13 12.20
CA ILE A 60 -8.75 0.07 13.21
C ILE A 60 -9.93 -0.89 12.95
N PHE A 61 -10.37 -1.01 11.69
CA PHE A 61 -11.54 -1.81 11.35
C PHE A 61 -11.23 -3.32 11.29
N LYS A 62 -12.28 -4.14 11.42
CA LYS A 62 -12.23 -5.60 11.34
C LYS A 62 -13.21 -6.12 10.30
N GLY A 63 -13.08 -7.41 9.94
CA GLY A 63 -14.01 -8.08 9.03
C GLY A 63 -13.99 -7.49 7.61
N ARG A 64 -15.19 -7.34 7.02
CA ARG A 64 -15.36 -6.93 5.61
C ARG A 64 -14.79 -5.56 5.30
N ILE A 65 -14.92 -4.59 6.21
CA ILE A 65 -14.41 -3.23 6.01
C ILE A 65 -12.88 -3.26 5.85
N ARG A 66 -12.19 -4.01 6.72
CA ARG A 66 -10.73 -4.19 6.61
C ARG A 66 -10.34 -4.86 5.29
N GLN A 67 -11.09 -5.86 4.84
CA GLN A 67 -10.84 -6.53 3.57
C GLN A 67 -11.01 -5.59 2.39
N PHE A 68 -12.09 -4.80 2.37
CA PHE A 68 -12.35 -3.80 1.35
C PHE A 68 -11.25 -2.74 1.31
N VAL A 69 -10.95 -2.11 2.45
CA VAL A 69 -9.91 -1.08 2.56
C VAL A 69 -8.53 -1.63 2.18
N GLY A 70 -8.19 -2.84 2.64
CA GLY A 70 -6.95 -3.50 2.22
C GLY A 70 -6.89 -3.78 0.71
N SER A 71 -8.03 -4.08 0.09
CA SER A 71 -8.11 -4.30 -1.36
C SER A 71 -7.93 -2.99 -2.13
N LEU A 72 -8.46 -1.87 -1.60
CA LEU A 72 -8.21 -0.53 -2.14
C LEU A 72 -6.73 -0.16 -2.05
N ILE A 73 -6.09 -0.39 -0.90
CA ILE A 73 -4.64 -0.17 -0.71
C ILE A 73 -3.85 -1.01 -1.72
N GLY A 74 -4.13 -2.31 -1.81
CA GLY A 74 -3.43 -3.22 -2.72
C GLY A 74 -3.58 -2.82 -4.20
N THR A 75 -4.79 -2.39 -4.59
CA THR A 75 -5.05 -1.89 -5.95
C THR A 75 -4.33 -0.57 -6.21
N ALA A 76 -4.35 0.36 -5.25
CA ALA A 76 -3.65 1.65 -5.38
C ALA A 76 -2.14 1.46 -5.53
N VAL A 77 -1.53 0.58 -4.72
CA VAL A 77 -0.10 0.23 -4.82
C VAL A 77 0.23 -0.40 -6.18
N PHE A 78 -0.64 -1.29 -6.68
CA PHE A 78 -0.46 -1.90 -7.99
C PHE A 78 -0.52 -0.87 -9.13
N CYS A 79 -1.52 0.02 -9.11
CA CYS A 79 -1.63 1.10 -10.09
C CYS A 79 -0.43 2.05 -10.03
N ALA A 80 0.02 2.41 -8.83
CA ALA A 80 1.23 3.22 -8.64
C ALA A 80 2.48 2.52 -9.19
N ALA A 81 2.60 1.20 -8.99
CA ALA A 81 3.69 0.41 -9.53
C ALA A 81 3.68 0.35 -11.07
N LEU A 82 2.49 0.18 -11.68
CA LEU A 82 2.36 0.25 -13.14
C LEU A 82 2.72 1.63 -13.68
N GLY A 83 2.26 2.70 -13.03
CA GLY A 83 2.62 4.07 -13.37
C GLY A 83 4.13 4.30 -13.28
N TYR A 84 4.77 3.78 -12.22
CA TYR A 84 6.22 3.87 -12.06
C TYR A 84 6.95 3.14 -13.19
N VAL A 85 6.59 1.89 -13.50
CA VAL A 85 7.18 1.14 -14.61
C VAL A 85 7.00 1.87 -15.94
N TYR A 86 5.78 2.36 -16.22
CA TYR A 86 5.50 3.11 -17.43
C TYR A 86 6.40 4.36 -17.55
N SER A 87 6.53 5.15 -16.47
CA SER A 87 7.39 6.34 -16.46
C SER A 87 8.87 6.01 -16.70
N GLN A 88 9.37 4.89 -16.17
CA GLN A 88 10.76 4.51 -16.34
C GLN A 88 11.03 3.88 -17.71
N VAL A 89 10.08 3.14 -18.28
CA VAL A 89 10.24 2.55 -19.62
C VAL A 89 10.19 3.61 -20.73
N THR A 90 9.44 4.70 -20.52
CA THR A 90 9.26 5.76 -21.53
C THR A 90 10.37 6.82 -21.54
N GLY A 91 11.18 6.91 -20.49
CA GLY A 91 12.28 7.89 -20.45
C GLY A 91 13.25 7.77 -19.28
N GLY A 92 13.19 6.69 -18.50
CA GLY A 92 14.05 6.46 -17.35
C GLY A 92 15.32 5.68 -17.68
N PRO A 93 16.36 5.77 -16.83
CA PRO A 93 17.55 4.95 -16.98
C PRO A 93 17.25 3.48 -16.65
N VAL A 94 17.94 2.56 -17.33
CA VAL A 94 17.82 1.11 -17.05
C VAL A 94 18.31 0.80 -15.63
N ASP A 95 19.50 1.28 -15.30
CA ASP A 95 20.10 1.24 -13.98
C ASP A 95 20.59 2.64 -13.62
N SER A 96 20.27 3.08 -12.41
CA SER A 96 20.62 4.38 -11.87
C SER A 96 21.87 4.33 -10.97
N GLY A 97 22.46 3.14 -10.76
CA GLY A 97 23.67 2.94 -9.96
C GLY A 97 23.47 3.17 -8.44
N SER A 98 22.28 3.58 -8.02
CA SER A 98 21.91 3.82 -6.63
C SER A 98 20.49 3.30 -6.36
N ARG A 99 20.32 2.60 -5.25
CA ARG A 99 19.03 2.00 -4.85
C ARG A 99 17.91 3.02 -4.66
N SER A 100 18.26 4.26 -4.33
CA SER A 100 17.29 5.33 -4.07
C SER A 100 16.89 6.09 -5.33
N GLN A 101 17.60 5.87 -6.44
CA GLN A 101 17.37 6.61 -7.68
C GLN A 101 16.35 5.88 -8.56
N PRO A 102 15.45 6.61 -9.25
CA PRO A 102 14.50 6.01 -10.17
C PRO A 102 15.19 5.23 -11.29
N SER A 103 14.72 4.02 -11.58
CA SER A 103 15.21 3.21 -12.69
C SER A 103 14.20 2.14 -13.10
N ILE A 104 14.36 1.59 -14.30
CA ILE A 104 13.53 0.48 -14.79
C ILE A 104 13.64 -0.70 -13.81
N ILE A 105 14.85 -1.06 -13.37
CA ILE A 105 15.06 -2.16 -12.42
C ILE A 105 14.30 -1.89 -11.10
N ASN A 106 14.42 -0.70 -10.53
CA ASN A 106 13.76 -0.37 -9.27
C ASN A 106 12.22 -0.37 -9.41
N SER A 107 11.70 0.10 -10.55
CA SER A 107 10.27 0.05 -10.83
C SER A 107 9.72 -1.37 -10.96
N LEU A 108 10.47 -2.28 -11.60
CA LEU A 108 10.12 -3.69 -11.68
C LEU A 108 10.17 -4.36 -10.31
N LEU A 109 11.19 -4.07 -9.49
CA LEU A 109 11.28 -4.57 -8.12
C LEU A 109 10.09 -4.08 -7.28
N PHE A 110 9.71 -2.81 -7.39
CA PHE A 110 8.55 -2.26 -6.71
C PHE A 110 7.24 -2.98 -7.13
N LEU A 111 7.07 -3.23 -8.44
CA LEU A 111 5.94 -4.00 -8.95
C LEU A 111 5.92 -5.43 -8.41
N LEU A 112 7.06 -6.14 -8.41
CA LEU A 112 7.14 -7.53 -7.96
C LEU A 112 6.94 -7.68 -6.45
N VAL A 113 7.51 -6.77 -5.65
CA VAL A 113 7.52 -6.87 -4.18
C VAL A 113 6.25 -6.30 -3.56
N PHE A 114 5.67 -5.25 -4.13
CA PHE A 114 4.51 -4.57 -3.55
C PHE A 114 3.28 -4.64 -4.45
N GLY A 115 3.43 -4.38 -5.75
CA GLY A 115 2.31 -4.36 -6.69
C GLY A 115 1.60 -5.70 -6.84
N ILE A 116 2.33 -6.76 -7.22
CA ILE A 116 1.78 -8.10 -7.44
C ILE A 116 1.16 -8.68 -6.16
N PRO A 117 1.81 -8.62 -4.99
CA PRO A 117 1.17 -9.05 -3.75
C PRO A 117 -0.07 -8.23 -3.41
N GLY A 118 -0.05 -6.92 -3.64
CA GLY A 118 -1.18 -6.02 -3.42
C GLY A 118 -2.42 -6.38 -4.23
N ILE A 119 -2.27 -6.53 -5.55
CA ILE A 119 -3.40 -6.92 -6.41
C ILE A 119 -3.83 -8.37 -6.15
N SER A 120 -2.89 -9.27 -5.85
CA SER A 120 -3.20 -10.66 -5.50
C SER A 120 -4.06 -10.73 -4.24
N TYR A 121 -3.74 -9.91 -3.23
CA TYR A 121 -4.59 -9.78 -2.04
C TYR A 121 -5.98 -9.26 -2.40
N ALA A 122 -6.09 -8.19 -3.19
CA ALA A 122 -7.38 -7.61 -3.57
C ALA A 122 -8.29 -8.61 -4.30
N ILE A 123 -7.72 -9.39 -5.22
CA ILE A 123 -8.43 -10.46 -5.95
C ILE A 123 -8.89 -11.56 -4.99
N LYS A 124 -8.01 -12.05 -4.12
CA LYS A 124 -8.32 -13.12 -3.15
C LYS A 124 -9.36 -12.68 -2.11
N ALA A 125 -9.24 -11.45 -1.62
CA ALA A 125 -10.17 -10.85 -0.68
C ALA A 125 -11.52 -10.49 -1.33
N LYS A 126 -11.60 -10.46 -2.67
CA LYS A 126 -12.80 -10.11 -3.44
C LYS A 126 -13.42 -8.79 -2.96
N PHE A 127 -12.57 -7.83 -2.58
CA PHE A 127 -13.00 -6.54 -2.02
C PHE A 127 -13.91 -6.68 -0.78
N GLY A 128 -13.88 -7.80 -0.05
CA GLY A 128 -14.79 -8.06 1.07
C GLY A 128 -16.26 -8.25 0.66
N LEU A 129 -16.55 -8.38 -0.64
CA LEU A 129 -17.92 -8.53 -1.19
C LEU A 129 -18.45 -9.96 -1.02
N VAL A 130 -17.57 -10.94 -1.04
CA VAL A 130 -17.90 -12.34 -0.78
C VAL A 130 -17.37 -12.68 0.61
N GLY A 131 -18.26 -13.12 1.51
CA GLY A 131 -17.88 -13.46 2.89
C GLY A 131 -16.73 -14.47 2.94
N PRO A 132 -15.94 -14.50 4.04
CA PRO A 132 -14.85 -15.45 4.17
C PRO A 132 -15.41 -16.87 4.01
N ARG A 133 -14.83 -17.66 3.10
CA ARG A 133 -15.03 -19.12 3.15
C ARG A 133 -14.41 -19.56 4.47
N GLN A 134 -15.25 -19.93 5.41
CA GLN A 134 -14.83 -20.66 6.61
C GLN A 134 -14.20 -21.99 6.19
#